data_AF-A0A417Y2M1-F1
#
_entry.id   AF-A0A417Y2M1-F1
#
_cell.length_a   1.000
_cell.length_b   1.000
_cell.length_c   1.000
_cell.angle_alpha   90.00
_cell.angle_beta   90.00
_cell.angle_gamma   90.00
#
_symmetry.space_group_name_H-M   'P 1'
#
loop_
_entity.id
_entity.type
_entity.pdbx_description
1 polymer ?
#
loop_
_entity_poly.entity_id
_entity_poly.type
_entity_poly.pdbx_seq_one_letter_code
_entity_poly.pdbx_strand_id
1 'polypeptide(L)'
;MRFPRSLVALPVALTLGLTLAGTSAVADPPDPPGTKASPVGQDHRAEQAEEALANVEDILAGHAARRGGSSSGEDLTIALQQLRVLKDALSPADQEKARPYFLYRPGDPGDPYIPGALPLQKCSTDICVHYTETGNNAPNGSDGDAATTPPYINLVRDTMQQIHDDFLGAGYRPEKGDGSIGGGTDRTDVYIGDIGDEGIYGFCSSDDPNDPAVTSDYSVWAYCALDDDYDASEFPTNTPTENMQVTAAHEYFHAVQFAYDGYEDPWIMESTAAWVEDEMFDAVDDNRQYLGNSPLGMPFVPLDTFGDGFHYGTWIWWRYLTEKFPAKVGKLPKLVLDVWKRLDGTPSAADDYSTQGMSRVLAARNTSLKRELQLFSAANRHPRTVYSEGNAYSASPTGLTLGFNRAQRKGANYAPAHLASGTVRLNPNGLSQRDWKLRLAFDAPKPTRGGAFVVVVYKRGGGITTSIAQLNPTGGGGKTVPFSSRTVDHVDVIFVNTSARFDCWQEATPYSCFGGIPLDDGLKSAFTARSFRS
;
A
#
# COMPACT_ATOMS: atom_id res chain seq x y z
N MET A 1 -75.77 12.30 -22.59
CA MET A 1 -76.11 11.50 -21.38
C MET A 1 -75.15 11.92 -20.27
N ARG A 2 -75.55 12.86 -19.40
CA ARG A 2 -75.93 12.66 -17.98
C ARG A 2 -74.89 11.87 -17.15
N PHE A 3 -74.07 12.63 -16.41
CA PHE A 3 -73.46 12.46 -15.06
C PHE A 3 -73.87 11.22 -14.24
N PRO A 4 -73.01 10.69 -13.31
CA PRO A 4 -72.69 11.45 -12.08
C PRO A 4 -71.43 11.14 -11.21
N ARG A 5 -71.18 12.07 -10.26
CA ARG A 5 -70.63 11.95 -8.87
C ARG A 5 -69.11 11.74 -8.73
N SER A 6 -68.39 12.33 -7.77
CA SER A 6 -68.66 13.29 -6.69
C SER A 6 -67.33 13.82 -6.15
N LEU A 7 -67.31 15.09 -5.74
CA LEU A 7 -66.27 15.68 -4.88
C LEU A 7 -66.37 15.09 -3.46
N VAL A 8 -65.23 14.73 -2.87
CA VAL A 8 -65.00 14.72 -1.42
C VAL A 8 -63.68 15.41 -1.16
N ALA A 9 -63.75 16.55 -0.49
CA ALA A 9 -62.60 17.28 0.05
C ALA A 9 -62.18 16.65 1.39
N LEU A 10 -60.87 16.48 1.60
CA LEU A 10 -60.28 16.20 2.89
C LEU A 10 -59.19 17.25 3.17
N PRO A 11 -59.14 17.85 4.37
CA PRO A 11 -58.13 18.84 4.72
C PRO A 11 -56.82 18.13 5.08
N VAL A 12 -55.74 18.46 4.37
CA VAL A 12 -54.39 18.08 4.78
C VAL A 12 -53.94 19.03 5.87
N ALA A 13 -53.87 18.52 7.10
CA ALA A 13 -53.22 19.19 8.21
C ALA A 13 -51.72 19.30 7.94
N LEU A 14 -51.22 20.53 7.85
CA LEU A 14 -49.80 20.84 7.78
C LEU A 14 -49.17 20.62 9.16
N THR A 15 -48.56 19.46 9.39
CA THR A 15 -47.62 19.28 10.50
C THR A 15 -46.23 19.71 10.05
N LEU A 16 -45.80 20.90 10.50
CA LEU A 16 -44.42 21.37 10.42
C LEU A 16 -43.54 20.43 11.24
N GLY A 17 -42.92 19.45 10.57
CA GLY A 17 -41.83 18.67 11.13
C GLY A 17 -40.53 19.46 10.99
N LEU A 18 -40.06 20.05 12.09
CA LEU A 18 -38.69 20.55 12.21
C LEU A 18 -37.72 19.37 12.05
N THR A 19 -37.18 19.16 10.87
CA THR A 19 -35.97 18.37 10.69
C THR A 19 -34.78 19.24 11.08
N LEU A 20 -34.22 19.00 12.26
CA LEU A 20 -32.87 19.42 12.60
C LEU A 20 -31.91 18.76 11.61
N ALA A 21 -31.54 19.50 10.56
CA ALA A 21 -30.41 19.17 9.72
C ALA A 21 -29.16 19.20 10.62
N GLY A 22 -28.65 18.03 10.96
CA GLY A 22 -27.30 17.91 11.47
C GLY A 22 -26.37 18.39 10.37
N THR A 23 -25.70 19.52 10.60
CA THR A 23 -24.60 19.99 9.78
C THR A 23 -23.53 18.91 9.80
N SER A 24 -23.46 18.11 8.74
CA SER A 24 -22.22 17.42 8.38
C SER A 24 -21.18 18.52 8.23
N ALA A 25 -20.22 18.58 9.15
CA ALA A 25 -19.03 19.40 8.96
C ALA A 25 -18.29 18.78 7.78
N VAL A 26 -18.59 19.26 6.58
CA VAL A 26 -17.72 19.13 5.41
C VAL A 26 -16.51 19.97 5.80
N ALA A 27 -15.39 19.31 6.07
CA ALA A 27 -14.11 20.00 6.16
C ALA A 27 -13.92 20.77 4.84
N ASP A 28 -13.42 22.00 4.93
CA ASP A 28 -13.08 22.79 3.75
C ASP A 28 -12.18 21.94 2.82
N PRO A 29 -12.35 22.05 1.49
CA PRO A 29 -11.46 21.37 0.56
C PRO A 29 -10.01 21.78 0.87
N PRO A 30 -9.04 20.85 0.82
CA PRO A 30 -7.64 21.20 0.93
C PRO A 30 -7.29 22.23 -0.16
N ASP A 31 -6.43 23.18 0.18
CA ASP A 31 -5.83 24.08 -0.80
C ASP A 31 -5.15 23.26 -1.91
N PRO A 32 -5.14 23.76 -3.17
CA PRO A 32 -4.50 23.06 -4.26
C PRO A 32 -3.01 22.82 -3.96
N PRO A 33 -2.43 21.73 -4.47
CA PRO A 33 -1.04 21.39 -4.23
C PRO A 33 -0.10 22.53 -4.66
N GLY A 34 0.85 22.89 -3.78
CA GLY A 34 1.88 23.91 -4.05
C GLY A 34 1.84 25.21 -3.23
N THR A 35 0.94 25.39 -2.26
CA THR A 35 1.02 26.56 -1.37
C THR A 35 2.01 26.34 -0.22
N LYS A 36 3.30 26.49 -0.56
CA LYS A 36 4.49 26.73 0.28
C LYS A 36 4.51 25.96 1.61
N ALA A 37 5.28 24.88 1.65
CA ALA A 37 5.71 24.25 2.91
C ALA A 37 6.23 25.33 3.88
N SER A 38 6.07 25.09 5.18
CA SER A 38 6.61 25.98 6.21
C SER A 38 8.12 26.20 6.01
N PRO A 39 8.75 27.28 6.49
CA PRO A 39 10.20 27.46 6.35
C PRO A 39 11.03 26.26 6.86
N VAL A 40 10.55 25.59 7.92
CA VAL A 40 11.16 24.35 8.43
C VAL A 40 10.94 23.18 7.46
N GLY A 41 9.78 23.09 6.82
CA GLY A 41 9.51 22.11 5.77
C GLY A 41 10.35 22.34 4.51
N GLN A 42 10.63 23.59 4.14
CA GLN A 42 11.49 23.93 3.00
C GLN A 42 12.95 23.54 3.23
N ASP A 43 13.51 23.80 4.42
CA ASP A 43 14.87 23.34 4.76
C ASP A 43 14.95 21.81 4.75
N HIS A 44 13.92 21.14 5.25
CA HIS A 44 13.86 19.68 5.26
C HIS A 44 13.66 19.07 3.86
N ARG A 45 12.92 19.74 2.96
CA ARG A 45 12.78 19.33 1.56
C ARG A 45 14.10 19.32 0.81
N ALA A 46 14.98 20.30 1.08
CA ALA A 46 16.32 20.34 0.49
C ALA A 46 17.19 19.16 1.00
N GLU A 47 17.15 18.89 2.31
CA GLU A 47 17.82 17.70 2.89
C GLU A 47 17.30 16.40 2.28
N GLN A 48 15.98 16.25 2.15
CA GLN A 48 15.36 15.09 1.49
C GLN A 48 15.74 14.97 0.02
N ALA A 49 15.89 16.09 -0.70
CA ALA A 49 16.31 16.07 -2.09
C ALA A 49 17.75 15.54 -2.22
N GLU A 50 18.65 15.98 -1.34
CA GLU A 50 20.02 15.46 -1.26
C GLU A 50 20.03 13.96 -0.89
N GLU A 51 19.21 13.54 0.07
CA GLU A 51 19.05 12.13 0.45
C GLU A 51 18.49 11.28 -0.71
N ALA A 52 17.51 11.78 -1.45
CA ALA A 52 16.93 11.09 -2.61
C ALA A 52 17.98 10.91 -3.73
N LEU A 53 18.78 11.94 -4.01
CA LEU A 53 19.86 11.83 -4.99
C LEU A 53 20.91 10.81 -4.53
N ALA A 54 21.33 10.91 -3.27
CA ALA A 54 22.29 9.98 -2.69
C ALA A 54 21.77 8.53 -2.70
N ASN A 55 20.47 8.33 -2.48
CA ASN A 55 19.85 7.00 -2.53
C ASN A 55 19.90 6.41 -3.95
N VAL A 56 19.57 7.19 -4.98
CA VAL A 56 19.70 6.75 -6.39
C VAL A 56 21.14 6.41 -6.72
N GLU A 57 22.11 7.24 -6.32
CA GLU A 57 23.54 6.98 -6.54
C GLU A 57 24.04 5.73 -5.77
N ASP A 58 23.59 5.53 -4.52
CA ASP A 58 23.96 4.36 -3.70
C ASP A 58 23.42 3.05 -4.30
N ILE A 59 22.18 3.08 -4.84
CA ILE A 59 21.55 1.95 -5.52
C ILE A 59 22.35 1.58 -6.78
N LEU A 60 22.54 2.54 -7.68
CA LEU A 60 23.25 2.32 -8.95
C LEU A 60 24.75 2.00 -8.79
N ALA A 61 25.35 2.26 -7.62
CA ALA A 61 26.71 1.86 -7.31
C ALA A 61 26.83 0.42 -6.76
N GLY A 62 25.71 -0.31 -6.65
CA GLY A 62 25.64 -1.63 -6.00
C GLY A 62 26.09 -1.58 -4.53
N HIS A 63 25.96 -0.41 -3.89
CA HIS A 63 26.42 -0.18 -2.52
C HIS A 63 25.36 -0.58 -1.49
N ALA A 64 24.08 -0.67 -1.88
CA ALA A 64 23.00 -1.13 -1.01
C ALA A 64 22.96 -2.69 -0.88
N ALA A 65 23.32 -3.44 -1.92
CA ALA A 65 23.44 -4.91 -1.92
C ALA A 65 24.46 -5.41 -0.89
N ARG A 66 25.47 -4.60 -0.59
CA ARG A 66 26.53 -4.88 0.41
C ARG A 66 26.10 -4.66 1.85
N ARG A 67 24.96 -4.00 2.10
CA ARG A 67 24.46 -3.70 3.46
C ARG A 67 23.53 -4.77 4.04
N GLY A 68 23.25 -5.85 3.31
CA GLY A 68 22.46 -6.98 3.83
C GLY A 68 21.01 -6.61 4.13
N GLY A 69 20.44 -5.70 3.34
CA GLY A 69 19.01 -5.37 3.36
C GLY A 69 18.15 -6.57 2.95
N SER A 70 16.85 -6.45 3.20
CA SER A 70 15.78 -7.42 2.89
C SER A 70 15.97 -8.12 1.53
N SER A 71 15.44 -9.35 1.40
CA SER A 71 15.43 -10.14 0.16
C SER A 71 14.59 -9.54 -0.99
N SER A 72 13.96 -8.38 -0.77
CA SER A 72 13.44 -7.48 -1.80
C SER A 72 14.61 -6.78 -2.48
N GLY A 73 14.70 -6.82 -3.80
CA GLY A 73 15.67 -6.01 -4.54
C GLY A 73 15.66 -4.53 -4.19
N GLU A 74 16.63 -3.79 -4.71
CA GLU A 74 16.73 -2.35 -4.48
C GLU A 74 15.61 -1.59 -5.23
N ASP A 75 14.84 -0.77 -4.51
CA ASP A 75 13.71 0.00 -5.05
C ASP A 75 14.17 1.22 -5.86
N LEU A 76 14.70 0.99 -7.05
CA LEU A 76 15.15 2.09 -7.91
C LEU A 76 13.96 2.91 -8.43
N THR A 77 12.79 2.30 -8.65
CA THR A 77 11.58 2.98 -9.14
C THR A 77 11.16 4.13 -8.22
N ILE A 78 11.01 3.86 -6.93
CA ILE A 78 10.61 4.90 -5.97
C ILE A 78 11.76 5.84 -5.66
N ALA A 79 13.02 5.38 -5.63
CA ALA A 79 14.15 6.28 -5.46
C ALA A 79 14.19 7.36 -6.57
N LEU A 80 13.97 6.95 -7.83
CA LEU A 80 13.87 7.87 -8.97
C LEU A 80 12.63 8.75 -8.91
N GLN A 81 11.49 8.19 -8.49
CA GLN A 81 10.25 8.95 -8.30
C GLN A 81 10.44 10.05 -7.24
N GLN A 82 11.01 9.73 -6.09
CA GLN A 82 11.27 10.69 -5.01
C GLN A 82 12.24 11.78 -5.46
N LEU A 83 13.32 11.41 -6.16
CA LEU A 83 14.25 12.37 -6.73
C LEU A 83 13.53 13.30 -7.73
N ARG A 84 12.59 12.78 -8.52
CA ARG A 84 11.78 13.57 -9.46
C ARG A 84 10.86 14.55 -8.73
N VAL A 85 10.21 14.12 -7.65
CA VAL A 85 9.33 14.96 -6.81
C VAL A 85 10.13 16.11 -6.17
N LEU A 86 11.37 15.84 -5.76
CA LEU A 86 12.21 16.76 -5.00
C LEU A 86 13.22 17.53 -5.86
N LYS A 87 13.25 17.32 -7.18
CA LYS A 87 14.29 17.87 -8.08
C LYS A 87 14.44 19.39 -8.03
N ASP A 88 13.35 20.10 -7.72
CA ASP A 88 13.30 21.55 -7.62
C ASP A 88 13.93 22.09 -6.32
N ALA A 89 14.07 21.25 -5.30
CA ALA A 89 14.72 21.56 -4.02
C ALA A 89 16.23 21.24 -4.00
N LEU A 90 16.75 20.55 -5.02
CA LEU A 90 18.19 20.29 -5.17
C LEU A 90 18.99 21.59 -5.34
N SER A 91 20.24 21.57 -4.85
CA SER A 91 21.20 22.62 -5.16
C SER A 91 21.48 22.70 -6.67
N PRO A 92 21.88 23.85 -7.24
CA PRO A 92 22.20 23.93 -8.67
C PRO A 92 23.27 22.94 -9.12
N ALA A 93 24.21 22.57 -8.23
CA ALA A 93 25.23 21.57 -8.55
C ALA A 93 24.64 20.16 -8.59
N ASP A 94 23.72 19.84 -7.68
CA ASP A 94 23.08 18.52 -7.62
C ASP A 94 21.99 18.36 -8.67
N GLN A 95 21.34 19.45 -9.11
CA GLN A 95 20.48 19.43 -10.30
C GLN A 95 21.24 19.00 -11.55
N GLU A 96 22.47 19.50 -11.75
CA GLU A 96 23.31 19.09 -12.88
C GLU A 96 23.73 17.61 -12.78
N LYS A 97 23.96 17.11 -11.56
CA LYS A 97 24.24 15.68 -11.33
C LYS A 97 23.02 14.80 -11.57
N ALA A 98 21.84 15.24 -11.12
CA ALA A 98 20.60 14.48 -11.25
C ALA A 98 20.04 14.49 -12.69
N ARG A 99 20.47 15.45 -13.51
CA ARG A 99 19.99 15.66 -14.88
C ARG A 99 19.97 14.38 -15.75
N PRO A 100 21.00 13.52 -15.78
CA PRO A 100 20.98 12.29 -16.58
C PRO A 100 19.80 11.36 -16.26
N TYR A 101 19.37 11.28 -14.99
CA TYR A 101 18.28 10.39 -14.55
C TYR A 101 16.90 10.77 -15.12
N PHE A 102 16.76 11.96 -15.70
CA PHE A 102 15.49 12.44 -16.26
C PHE A 102 15.57 12.76 -17.74
N LEU A 103 16.69 12.43 -18.39
CA LEU A 103 16.93 12.75 -19.79
C LEU A 103 17.32 11.56 -20.65
N TYR A 104 17.94 10.54 -20.07
CA TYR A 104 18.43 9.39 -20.80
C TYR A 104 17.65 8.16 -20.39
N ARG A 105 17.25 7.39 -21.38
CA ARG A 105 16.70 6.06 -21.19
C ARG A 105 17.82 5.02 -21.27
N PRO A 106 17.58 3.80 -20.76
CA PRO A 106 18.51 2.70 -20.93
C PRO A 106 19.02 2.55 -22.38
N GLY A 107 20.34 2.46 -22.54
CA GLY A 107 21.00 2.35 -23.84
C GLY A 107 21.26 3.66 -24.60
N ASP A 108 20.80 4.81 -24.10
CA ASP A 108 21.16 6.12 -24.65
C ASP A 108 22.63 6.50 -24.33
N PRO A 109 23.29 7.33 -25.15
CA PRO A 109 24.58 7.90 -24.80
C PRO A 109 24.51 8.78 -23.54
N GLY A 110 25.01 8.26 -22.42
CA GLY A 110 24.96 8.93 -21.11
C GLY A 110 23.97 8.32 -20.13
N ASP A 111 23.32 7.21 -20.51
CA ASP A 111 22.51 6.37 -19.65
C ASP A 111 23.26 5.97 -18.36
N PRO A 112 22.70 6.29 -17.18
CA PRO A 112 23.28 5.92 -15.89
C PRO A 112 22.79 4.55 -15.36
N TYR A 113 21.88 3.87 -16.05
CA TYR A 113 21.21 2.66 -15.58
C TYR A 113 21.78 1.39 -16.21
N ILE A 114 21.74 1.29 -17.54
CA ILE A 114 22.12 0.09 -18.31
C ILE A 114 23.13 0.51 -19.38
N PRO A 115 24.34 0.94 -18.98
CA PRO A 115 25.28 1.58 -19.89
C PRO A 115 25.68 0.63 -21.02
N GLY A 116 25.37 1.04 -22.25
CA GLY A 116 25.68 0.27 -23.46
C GLY A 116 24.50 0.26 -24.43
N ALA A 117 24.77 0.41 -25.73
CA ALA A 117 23.70 0.52 -26.71
C ALA A 117 22.80 -0.74 -26.72
N LEU A 118 21.49 -0.53 -26.76
CA LEU A 118 20.46 -1.55 -26.93
C LEU A 118 19.80 -1.40 -28.33
N PRO A 119 20.50 -1.75 -29.42
CA PRO A 119 20.10 -1.36 -30.78
C PRO A 119 18.95 -2.20 -31.35
N LEU A 120 18.53 -3.26 -30.67
CA LEU A 120 17.51 -4.19 -31.15
C LEU A 120 16.22 -3.97 -30.38
N GLN A 121 15.09 -4.09 -31.08
CA GLN A 121 13.79 -4.03 -30.45
C GLN A 121 12.85 -5.10 -30.98
N LYS A 122 12.02 -5.64 -30.09
CA LYS A 122 10.95 -6.58 -30.42
C LYS A 122 9.64 -6.13 -29.79
N CYS A 123 8.69 -5.76 -30.64
CA CYS A 123 7.42 -5.22 -30.19
C CYS A 123 6.25 -6.20 -30.38
N SER A 124 5.28 -6.11 -29.47
CA SER A 124 3.91 -6.62 -29.60
C SER A 124 2.98 -5.48 -30.00
N THR A 125 1.69 -5.55 -29.61
CA THR A 125 0.71 -4.49 -29.90
C THR A 125 1.03 -3.22 -29.12
N ASP A 126 1.28 -3.34 -27.82
CA ASP A 126 1.38 -2.22 -26.87
C ASP A 126 2.72 -2.15 -26.12
N ILE A 127 3.59 -3.17 -26.29
CA ILE A 127 4.90 -3.27 -25.64
C ILE A 127 6.02 -3.31 -26.69
N CYS A 128 7.14 -2.64 -26.42
CA CYS A 128 8.40 -2.79 -27.14
C CYS A 128 9.53 -3.16 -26.18
N VAL A 129 10.17 -4.31 -26.42
CA VAL A 129 11.32 -4.75 -25.64
C VAL A 129 12.61 -4.37 -26.36
N HIS A 130 13.50 -3.63 -25.70
CA HIS A 130 14.80 -3.15 -26.20
C HIS A 130 15.94 -3.97 -25.61
N TYR A 131 16.88 -4.41 -26.45
CA TYR A 131 17.95 -5.31 -26.03
C TYR A 131 19.19 -5.25 -26.96
N THR A 132 20.23 -5.99 -26.58
CA THR A 132 21.43 -6.26 -27.40
C THR A 132 21.68 -7.77 -27.48
N GLU A 133 22.30 -8.26 -28.56
CA GLU A 133 22.72 -9.67 -28.69
C GLU A 133 24.14 -9.92 -28.15
N THR A 134 24.83 -8.87 -27.70
CA THR A 134 26.24 -8.94 -27.30
C THR A 134 26.55 -7.98 -26.16
N GLY A 135 27.58 -8.31 -25.37
CA GLY A 135 28.00 -7.52 -24.20
C GLY A 135 27.45 -8.11 -22.91
N ASN A 136 27.57 -7.35 -21.82
CA ASN A 136 27.05 -7.78 -20.52
C ASN A 136 25.53 -7.75 -20.50
N ASN A 137 24.91 -6.72 -21.08
CA ASN A 137 23.45 -6.56 -21.16
C ASN A 137 22.74 -7.54 -22.14
N ALA A 138 23.42 -8.61 -22.57
CA ALA A 138 22.90 -9.52 -23.58
C ALA A 138 22.08 -10.62 -22.89
N PRO A 139 20.76 -10.66 -23.08
CA PRO A 139 19.88 -11.53 -22.33
C PRO A 139 20.17 -13.01 -22.53
N ASN A 140 19.64 -13.80 -21.60
CA ASN A 140 19.78 -15.25 -21.65
C ASN A 140 19.35 -15.84 -23.02
N GLY A 141 20.25 -16.63 -23.60
CA GLY A 141 20.04 -17.26 -24.89
C GLY A 141 20.34 -16.38 -26.11
N SER A 142 21.01 -15.23 -25.92
CA SER A 142 21.61 -14.47 -27.02
C SER A 142 22.67 -15.29 -27.77
N ASP A 143 22.71 -15.16 -29.10
CA ASP A 143 23.62 -15.89 -29.99
C ASP A 143 24.55 -14.97 -30.81
N GLY A 144 24.42 -13.65 -30.63
CA GLY A 144 25.22 -12.65 -31.31
C GLY A 144 24.71 -12.28 -32.70
N ASP A 145 23.60 -12.86 -33.17
CA ASP A 145 23.01 -12.59 -34.47
C ASP A 145 21.81 -11.65 -34.36
N ALA A 146 21.97 -10.39 -34.79
CA ALA A 146 20.89 -9.40 -34.82
C ALA A 146 19.68 -9.79 -35.71
N ALA A 147 19.79 -10.84 -36.53
CA ALA A 147 18.68 -11.38 -37.32
C ALA A 147 17.80 -12.38 -36.55
N THR A 148 18.26 -12.89 -35.39
CA THR A 148 17.49 -13.77 -34.51
C THR A 148 16.86 -12.98 -33.36
N THR A 149 16.10 -13.66 -32.50
CA THR A 149 15.54 -13.04 -31.28
C THR A 149 15.67 -14.06 -30.17
N PRO A 150 16.30 -13.74 -29.03
CA PRO A 150 16.49 -14.69 -27.96
C PRO A 150 15.14 -15.18 -27.43
N PRO A 151 15.00 -16.46 -27.04
CA PRO A 151 13.76 -16.96 -26.45
C PRO A 151 13.30 -16.14 -25.24
N TYR A 152 14.24 -15.64 -24.43
CA TYR A 152 13.96 -14.78 -23.29
C TYR A 152 13.25 -13.48 -23.67
N ILE A 153 13.71 -12.80 -24.73
CA ILE A 153 13.06 -11.57 -25.24
C ILE A 153 11.62 -11.83 -25.70
N ASN A 154 11.35 -12.99 -26.31
CA ASN A 154 9.98 -13.36 -26.65
C ASN A 154 9.12 -13.59 -25.40
N LEU A 155 9.68 -14.25 -24.38
CA LEU A 155 9.01 -14.49 -23.11
C LEU A 155 8.66 -13.18 -22.39
N VAL A 156 9.62 -12.24 -22.26
CA VAL A 156 9.39 -10.94 -21.64
C VAL A 156 8.31 -10.16 -22.40
N ARG A 157 8.42 -10.04 -23.73
CA ARG A 157 7.43 -9.35 -24.56
C ARG A 157 6.03 -9.91 -24.35
N ASP A 158 5.88 -11.23 -24.42
CA ASP A 158 4.56 -11.87 -24.33
C ASP A 158 3.98 -11.76 -22.90
N THR A 159 4.84 -11.80 -21.88
CA THR A 159 4.43 -11.62 -20.48
C THR A 159 3.99 -10.19 -20.21
N MET A 160 4.76 -9.19 -20.65
CA MET A 160 4.40 -7.77 -20.51
C MET A 160 3.11 -7.43 -21.27
N GLN A 161 2.91 -7.96 -22.48
CA GLN A 161 1.65 -7.78 -23.21
C GLN A 161 0.46 -8.40 -22.47
N GLN A 162 0.64 -9.61 -21.91
CA GLN A 162 -0.42 -10.25 -21.12
C GLN A 162 -0.78 -9.42 -19.87
N ILE A 163 0.23 -8.86 -19.20
CA ILE A 163 0.05 -7.98 -18.04
C ILE A 163 -0.71 -6.71 -18.43
N HIS A 164 -0.30 -6.03 -19.53
CA HIS A 164 -1.01 -4.88 -20.11
C HIS A 164 -2.49 -5.20 -20.36
N ASP A 165 -2.76 -6.29 -21.07
CA ASP A 165 -4.12 -6.74 -21.40
C ASP A 165 -4.95 -7.04 -20.14
N ASP A 166 -4.34 -7.63 -19.11
CA ASP A 166 -4.99 -7.95 -17.84
C ASP A 166 -5.37 -6.67 -17.05
N PHE A 167 -4.52 -5.63 -17.06
CA PHE A 167 -4.82 -4.33 -16.46
C PHE A 167 -5.96 -3.60 -17.19
N LEU A 168 -5.91 -3.56 -18.52
CA LEU A 168 -6.99 -2.97 -19.33
C LEU A 168 -8.31 -3.73 -19.17
N GLY A 169 -8.24 -5.06 -19.20
CA GLY A 169 -9.38 -5.94 -18.95
C GLY A 169 -9.96 -5.74 -17.55
N ALA A 170 -9.14 -5.32 -16.58
CA ALA A 170 -9.55 -4.95 -15.24
C ALA A 170 -10.10 -3.52 -15.11
N GLY A 171 -10.04 -2.72 -16.18
CA GLY A 171 -10.60 -1.37 -16.23
C GLY A 171 -9.71 -0.29 -15.62
N TYR A 172 -8.42 -0.59 -15.43
CA TYR A 172 -7.38 0.43 -15.30
C TYR A 172 -7.24 1.17 -16.64
N ARG A 173 -6.75 2.42 -16.59
CA ARG A 173 -6.38 3.13 -17.82
C ARG A 173 -5.05 2.58 -18.35
N PRO A 174 -4.80 2.66 -19.67
CA PRO A 174 -3.47 2.40 -20.19
C PRO A 174 -2.45 3.37 -19.58
N GLU A 175 -1.18 3.00 -19.66
CA GLU A 175 -0.06 3.91 -19.46
C GLU A 175 -0.21 5.20 -20.29
N LYS A 176 0.42 6.28 -19.83
CA LYS A 176 0.49 7.52 -20.62
C LYS A 176 1.51 7.30 -21.73
N GLY A 177 1.12 7.53 -22.98
CA GLY A 177 1.99 7.40 -24.15
C GLY A 177 3.05 8.51 -24.19
N ASP A 178 4.22 8.18 -24.73
CA ASP A 178 5.39 9.04 -24.89
C ASP A 178 5.66 9.43 -26.37
N GLY A 179 4.75 9.06 -27.27
CA GLY A 179 4.83 9.37 -28.69
C GLY A 179 5.91 8.56 -29.40
N SER A 180 7.05 9.19 -29.70
CA SER A 180 8.11 8.55 -30.49
C SER A 180 9.42 8.40 -29.73
N ILE A 181 9.43 8.67 -28.42
CA ILE A 181 10.61 8.53 -27.58
C ILE A 181 10.89 7.03 -27.38
N GLY A 182 12.15 6.66 -27.17
CA GLY A 182 12.60 5.27 -27.05
C GLY A 182 12.46 4.47 -28.36
N GLY A 183 11.39 3.70 -28.53
CA GLY A 183 11.20 2.81 -29.68
C GLY A 183 10.55 3.42 -30.93
N GLY A 184 10.06 4.67 -30.85
CA GLY A 184 9.42 5.31 -32.00
C GLY A 184 8.04 4.75 -32.36
N THR A 185 7.36 4.10 -31.40
CA THR A 185 6.12 3.35 -31.67
C THR A 185 4.92 3.70 -30.77
N ASP A 186 5.05 4.66 -29.85
CA ASP A 186 4.03 5.06 -28.85
C ASP A 186 3.52 3.85 -28.04
N ARG A 187 4.45 2.97 -27.68
CA ARG A 187 4.23 1.74 -26.90
C ARG A 187 5.02 1.83 -25.61
N THR A 188 4.64 1.07 -24.61
CA THR A 188 5.46 0.94 -23.40
C THR A 188 6.83 0.36 -23.76
N ASP A 189 7.88 1.12 -23.49
CA ASP A 189 9.25 0.67 -23.68
C ASP A 189 9.73 -0.11 -22.45
N VAL A 190 10.28 -1.30 -22.71
CA VAL A 190 10.85 -2.20 -21.70
C VAL A 190 12.29 -2.50 -22.10
N TYR A 191 13.25 -2.06 -21.29
CA TYR A 191 14.68 -2.22 -21.56
C TYR A 191 15.24 -3.44 -20.82
N ILE A 192 16.08 -4.21 -21.51
CA ILE A 192 16.71 -5.40 -20.94
C ILE A 192 18.20 -5.15 -20.78
N GLY A 193 18.71 -5.45 -19.59
CA GLY A 193 20.14 -5.41 -19.32
C GLY A 193 20.49 -6.00 -17.97
N ASP A 194 21.80 -6.18 -17.80
CA ASP A 194 22.43 -6.74 -16.59
C ASP A 194 22.34 -5.68 -15.48
N ILE A 195 21.39 -5.88 -14.58
CA ILE A 195 21.11 -5.01 -13.42
C ILE A 195 21.07 -5.83 -12.11
N GLY A 196 21.17 -7.15 -12.21
CA GLY A 196 21.20 -8.09 -11.09
C GLY A 196 22.47 -8.00 -10.25
N ASP A 197 23.60 -7.62 -10.85
CA ASP A 197 24.87 -7.39 -10.14
C ASP A 197 24.75 -6.24 -9.11
N GLU A 198 23.85 -5.27 -9.35
CA GLU A 198 23.47 -4.21 -8.42
C GLU A 198 22.36 -4.62 -7.43
N GLY A 199 21.75 -5.81 -7.60
CA GLY A 199 20.64 -6.28 -6.77
C GLY A 199 19.28 -5.71 -7.18
N ILE A 200 19.17 -5.17 -8.39
CA ILE A 200 17.94 -4.58 -8.94
C ILE A 200 17.23 -5.66 -9.76
N TYR A 201 15.98 -5.99 -9.42
CA TYR A 201 15.19 -6.95 -10.20
C TYR A 201 14.64 -6.30 -11.49
N GLY A 202 14.28 -5.04 -11.39
CA GLY A 202 13.65 -4.24 -12.43
C GLY A 202 13.36 -2.85 -11.88
N PHE A 203 12.99 -1.93 -12.75
CA PHE A 203 12.54 -0.60 -12.34
C PHE A 203 11.68 0.07 -13.42
N CYS A 204 10.88 1.06 -13.06
CA CYS A 204 10.31 2.03 -13.98
C CYS A 204 10.76 3.45 -13.64
N SER A 205 10.87 4.27 -14.66
CA SER A 205 11.22 5.69 -14.52
C SER A 205 10.48 6.51 -15.58
N SER A 206 10.65 7.83 -15.52
CA SER A 206 9.99 8.77 -16.40
C SER A 206 10.92 9.91 -16.80
N ASP A 207 11.05 10.09 -18.12
CA ASP A 207 11.68 11.25 -18.76
C ASP A 207 10.65 12.30 -19.21
N ASP A 208 9.41 12.21 -18.71
CA ASP A 208 8.35 13.18 -19.05
C ASP A 208 8.79 14.60 -18.60
N PRO A 209 8.82 15.62 -19.47
CA PRO A 209 9.17 16.97 -19.08
C PRO A 209 8.05 17.67 -18.29
N ASN A 210 6.89 17.03 -18.11
CA ASN A 210 5.76 17.54 -17.34
C ASN A 210 6.20 17.96 -15.93
N ASP A 211 5.85 19.20 -15.60
CA ASP A 211 6.04 19.80 -14.28
C ASP A 211 4.65 20.10 -13.70
N PRO A 212 4.19 19.33 -12.71
CA PRO A 212 2.87 19.52 -12.11
C PRO A 212 2.68 20.90 -11.47
N ALA A 213 3.75 21.58 -11.06
CA ALA A 213 3.67 22.95 -10.55
C ALA A 213 3.21 23.95 -11.63
N VAL A 214 3.36 23.59 -12.91
CA VAL A 214 2.94 24.39 -14.06
C VAL A 214 1.63 23.89 -14.66
N THR A 215 1.48 22.57 -14.81
CA THR A 215 0.37 21.96 -15.56
C THR A 215 -0.82 21.57 -14.69
N SER A 216 -0.60 21.40 -13.38
CA SER A 216 -1.55 20.74 -12.47
C SER A 216 -1.98 19.34 -12.95
N ASP A 217 -1.11 18.68 -13.72
CA ASP A 217 -1.25 17.28 -14.13
C ASP A 217 -0.14 16.51 -13.43
N TYR A 218 -0.50 15.61 -12.52
CA TYR A 218 0.47 14.76 -11.82
C TYR A 218 0.76 13.44 -12.56
N SER A 219 0.08 13.18 -13.68
CA SER A 219 0.39 12.00 -14.50
C SER A 219 1.65 12.18 -15.32
N VAL A 220 2.43 11.11 -15.46
CA VAL A 220 3.62 11.05 -16.30
C VAL A 220 3.65 9.75 -17.10
N TRP A 221 4.27 9.76 -18.27
CA TRP A 221 4.57 8.51 -18.98
C TRP A 221 5.72 7.78 -18.32
N ALA A 222 5.85 6.49 -18.61
CA ALA A 222 6.86 5.62 -18.02
C ALA A 222 7.55 4.78 -19.08
N TYR A 223 8.80 4.44 -18.80
CA TYR A 223 9.46 3.28 -19.37
C TYR A 223 9.92 2.38 -18.22
N CYS A 224 10.14 1.12 -18.50
CA CYS A 224 10.59 0.16 -17.50
C CYS A 224 11.82 -0.60 -17.97
N ALA A 225 12.50 -1.26 -17.05
CA ALA A 225 13.60 -2.16 -17.31
C ALA A 225 13.48 -3.42 -16.46
N LEU A 226 13.99 -4.52 -16.99
CA LEU A 226 14.03 -5.82 -16.33
C LEU A 226 15.41 -6.43 -16.52
N ASP A 227 15.81 -7.25 -15.55
CA ASP A 227 17.05 -7.99 -15.60
C ASP A 227 17.11 -8.96 -16.80
N ASP A 228 18.30 -9.19 -17.33
CA ASP A 228 18.50 -9.84 -18.61
C ASP A 228 18.49 -11.37 -18.55
N ASP A 229 18.66 -11.96 -17.36
CA ASP A 229 18.59 -13.41 -17.19
C ASP A 229 17.97 -13.90 -15.87
N TYR A 230 17.83 -13.04 -14.87
CA TYR A 230 17.49 -13.35 -13.48
C TYR A 230 18.29 -14.54 -12.92
N ASP A 231 19.62 -14.53 -13.07
CA ASP A 231 20.49 -15.63 -12.68
C ASP A 231 20.28 -16.00 -11.20
N ALA A 232 20.27 -17.31 -10.93
CA ALA A 232 20.01 -17.82 -9.59
C ALA A 232 21.11 -17.49 -8.58
N SER A 233 22.29 -17.02 -9.03
CA SER A 233 23.34 -16.52 -8.15
C SER A 233 23.05 -15.12 -7.60
N GLU A 234 22.24 -14.33 -8.31
CA GLU A 234 21.76 -13.01 -7.90
C GLU A 234 20.40 -13.14 -7.20
N PHE A 235 19.50 -13.94 -7.78
CA PHE A 235 18.09 -14.05 -7.37
C PHE A 235 17.67 -15.49 -7.02
N PRO A 236 18.20 -16.07 -5.93
CA PRO A 236 18.05 -17.50 -5.62
C PRO A 236 16.65 -17.93 -5.13
N THR A 237 15.74 -16.99 -4.88
CA THR A 237 14.46 -17.27 -4.20
C THR A 237 13.47 -18.04 -5.08
N ASN A 238 13.26 -17.60 -6.32
CA ASN A 238 12.40 -18.28 -7.30
C ASN A 238 13.20 -18.68 -8.55
N THR A 239 12.54 -19.34 -9.51
CA THR A 239 13.17 -19.55 -10.82
C THR A 239 13.30 -18.22 -11.59
N PRO A 240 14.23 -18.11 -12.56
CA PRO A 240 14.37 -16.91 -13.36
C PRO A 240 13.07 -16.43 -14.02
N THR A 241 12.24 -17.36 -14.51
CA THR A 241 10.94 -17.03 -15.10
C THR A 241 9.95 -16.51 -14.07
N GLU A 242 9.92 -17.08 -12.87
CA GLU A 242 9.03 -16.62 -11.80
C GLU A 242 9.44 -15.24 -11.28
N ASN A 243 10.75 -14.99 -11.10
CA ASN A 243 11.29 -13.66 -10.76
C ASN A 243 10.91 -12.62 -11.83
N MET A 244 11.12 -12.94 -13.12
CA MET A 244 10.73 -12.06 -14.22
C MET A 244 9.23 -11.76 -14.22
N GLN A 245 8.38 -12.77 -13.99
CA GLN A 245 6.93 -12.59 -13.98
C GLN A 245 6.45 -11.63 -12.89
N VAL A 246 6.86 -11.86 -11.63
CA VAL A 246 6.42 -11.01 -10.52
C VAL A 246 6.98 -9.60 -10.65
N THR A 247 8.25 -9.47 -11.05
CA THR A 247 8.89 -8.17 -11.29
C THR A 247 8.18 -7.41 -12.42
N ALA A 248 7.89 -8.08 -13.54
CA ALA A 248 7.15 -7.48 -14.65
C ALA A 248 5.76 -6.98 -14.21
N ALA A 249 5.04 -7.72 -13.36
CA ALA A 249 3.76 -7.28 -12.83
C ALA A 249 3.89 -6.07 -11.88
N HIS A 250 4.90 -6.09 -11.02
CA HIS A 250 5.24 -5.02 -10.08
C HIS A 250 5.54 -3.71 -10.83
N GLU A 251 6.56 -3.75 -11.70
CA GLU A 251 7.03 -2.60 -12.44
C GLU A 251 5.98 -2.07 -13.41
N TYR A 252 5.31 -2.95 -14.16
CA TYR A 252 4.25 -2.48 -15.05
C TYR A 252 3.09 -1.80 -14.27
N PHE A 253 2.83 -2.20 -13.02
CA PHE A 253 1.87 -1.46 -12.21
C PHE A 253 2.36 -0.05 -11.90
N HIS A 254 3.65 0.17 -11.63
CA HIS A 254 4.18 1.54 -11.50
C HIS A 254 3.96 2.38 -12.77
N ALA A 255 4.14 1.82 -13.97
CA ALA A 255 3.81 2.53 -15.21
C ALA A 255 2.32 2.94 -15.28
N VAL A 256 1.42 2.05 -14.86
CA VAL A 256 -0.02 2.36 -14.75
C VAL A 256 -0.29 3.40 -13.65
N GLN A 257 0.39 3.31 -12.50
CA GLN A 257 0.26 4.25 -11.39
C GLN A 257 0.74 5.64 -11.78
N PHE A 258 1.88 5.76 -12.45
CA PHE A 258 2.39 7.03 -13.01
C PHE A 258 1.40 7.65 -13.98
N ALA A 259 0.69 6.82 -14.74
CA ALA A 259 -0.39 7.31 -15.58
C ALA A 259 -1.52 7.90 -14.74
N TYR A 260 -1.80 7.44 -13.51
CA TYR A 260 -2.75 8.02 -12.55
C TYR A 260 -2.23 9.28 -11.84
N ASP A 261 -1.11 9.12 -11.14
CA ASP A 261 -0.40 10.13 -10.38
C ASP A 261 1.03 9.60 -10.11
N GLY A 262 2.04 10.20 -10.73
CA GLY A 262 3.45 9.86 -10.52
C GLY A 262 4.07 10.48 -9.26
N TYR A 263 3.33 11.29 -8.51
CA TYR A 263 3.78 12.06 -7.34
C TYR A 263 3.07 11.61 -6.05
N GLU A 264 2.27 10.54 -6.11
CA GLU A 264 1.53 10.00 -4.98
C GLU A 264 2.44 9.44 -3.88
N ASP A 265 1.88 9.25 -2.67
CA ASP A 265 2.60 8.73 -1.50
C ASP A 265 3.28 7.37 -1.79
N PRO A 266 4.61 7.24 -1.62
CA PRO A 266 5.34 6.02 -1.99
C PRO A 266 4.84 4.70 -1.39
N TRP A 267 4.34 4.72 -0.15
CA TRP A 267 3.85 3.50 0.51
C TRP A 267 2.68 2.84 -0.25
N ILE A 268 1.81 3.62 -0.89
CA ILE A 268 0.65 3.07 -1.62
C ILE A 268 1.06 2.55 -3.00
N MET A 269 2.05 3.17 -3.63
CA MET A 269 2.66 2.72 -4.88
C MET A 269 3.22 1.30 -4.67
N GLU A 270 4.14 1.17 -3.73
CA GLU A 270 4.81 -0.08 -3.40
C GLU A 270 3.87 -1.16 -2.87
N SER A 271 3.02 -0.82 -1.90
CA SER A 271 2.15 -1.83 -1.29
C SER A 271 1.11 -2.38 -2.26
N THR A 272 0.70 -1.59 -3.26
CA THR A 272 -0.21 -2.08 -4.32
C THR A 272 0.54 -2.78 -5.45
N ALA A 273 1.80 -2.41 -5.74
CA ALA A 273 2.69 -3.16 -6.65
C ALA A 273 3.01 -4.56 -6.10
N ALA A 274 3.45 -4.66 -4.85
CA ALA A 274 3.67 -5.95 -4.17
C ALA A 274 2.38 -6.80 -4.01
N TRP A 275 1.20 -6.16 -4.00
CA TRP A 275 -0.07 -6.87 -4.01
C TRP A 275 -0.40 -7.46 -5.38
N VAL A 276 -0.08 -6.75 -6.48
CA VAL A 276 -0.47 -7.21 -7.82
C VAL A 276 0.38 -8.39 -8.31
N GLU A 277 1.61 -8.54 -7.83
CA GLU A 277 2.47 -9.71 -8.07
C GLU A 277 1.69 -11.01 -7.92
N ASP A 278 0.99 -11.15 -6.79
CA ASP A 278 0.27 -12.34 -6.39
C ASP A 278 -1.13 -12.44 -7.04
N GLU A 279 -1.78 -11.31 -7.37
CA GLU A 279 -3.00 -11.37 -8.18
C GLU A 279 -2.74 -11.74 -9.65
N MET A 280 -1.56 -11.42 -10.16
CA MET A 280 -1.16 -11.72 -11.54
C MET A 280 -0.59 -13.13 -11.65
N PHE A 281 0.22 -13.55 -10.67
CA PHE A 281 0.99 -14.79 -10.65
C PHE A 281 0.88 -15.54 -9.30
N ASP A 282 -0.36 -15.82 -8.87
CA ASP A 282 -0.78 -16.51 -7.61
C ASP A 282 -0.02 -17.80 -7.24
N ALA A 283 0.64 -18.46 -8.20
CA ALA A 283 1.40 -19.68 -7.91
C ALA A 283 2.84 -19.43 -7.43
N VAL A 284 3.36 -18.20 -7.61
CA VAL A 284 4.75 -17.85 -7.28
C VAL A 284 4.91 -17.53 -5.80
N ASP A 285 3.92 -16.88 -5.20
CA ASP A 285 3.90 -16.53 -3.78
C ASP A 285 5.08 -15.65 -3.30
N ASP A 286 5.70 -14.88 -4.22
CA ASP A 286 6.92 -14.10 -3.93
C ASP A 286 6.74 -13.13 -2.75
N ASN A 287 5.67 -12.33 -2.81
CA ASN A 287 5.37 -11.30 -1.81
C ASN A 287 5.23 -11.82 -0.36
N ARG A 288 5.11 -13.14 -0.14
CA ARG A 288 5.09 -13.74 1.20
C ARG A 288 6.38 -13.50 1.96
N GLN A 289 7.50 -13.29 1.26
CA GLN A 289 8.78 -12.95 1.87
C GLN A 289 8.70 -11.66 2.72
N TYR A 290 7.81 -10.73 2.34
CA TYR A 290 7.62 -9.46 3.04
C TYR A 290 6.80 -9.56 4.33
N LEU A 291 6.14 -10.69 4.60
CA LEU A 291 5.20 -10.79 5.72
C LEU A 291 5.86 -10.62 7.10
N GLY A 292 7.17 -10.88 7.22
CA GLY A 292 7.92 -10.59 8.44
C GLY A 292 7.97 -9.10 8.76
N ASN A 293 8.05 -8.26 7.73
CA ASN A 293 8.11 -6.80 7.79
C ASN A 293 6.81 -6.18 7.27
N SER A 294 5.71 -6.45 7.98
CA SER A 294 4.36 -6.08 7.55
C SER A 294 3.47 -5.80 8.75
N PRO A 295 2.22 -5.34 8.58
CA PRO A 295 1.24 -5.30 9.67
C PRO A 295 0.94 -6.66 10.33
N LEU A 296 1.31 -7.80 9.71
CA LEU A 296 1.30 -9.10 10.40
C LEU A 296 2.47 -9.20 11.39
N GLY A 297 3.71 -8.99 10.95
CA GLY A 297 4.91 -9.14 11.79
C GLY A 297 5.15 -7.98 12.77
N MET A 298 4.86 -6.75 12.34
CA MET A 298 5.13 -5.49 13.05
C MET A 298 3.85 -4.66 13.17
N PRO A 299 2.82 -5.13 13.91
CA PRO A 299 1.52 -4.47 14.00
C PRO A 299 1.57 -3.07 14.63
N PHE A 300 2.70 -2.69 15.23
CA PHE A 300 2.94 -1.42 15.91
C PHE A 300 3.48 -0.31 14.99
N VAL A 301 3.82 -0.65 13.74
CA VAL A 301 4.24 0.31 12.70
C VAL A 301 2.98 0.83 11.98
N PRO A 302 2.87 2.15 11.73
CA PRO A 302 1.76 2.72 10.97
C PRO A 302 1.60 2.09 9.59
N LEU A 303 0.35 1.84 9.17
CA LEU A 303 0.03 1.22 7.89
C LEU A 303 0.66 1.94 6.69
N ASP A 304 0.74 3.26 6.74
CA ASP A 304 1.22 4.14 5.67
C ASP A 304 2.70 4.51 5.81
N THR A 305 3.50 3.65 6.45
CA THR A 305 4.94 3.89 6.60
C THR A 305 5.66 3.52 5.31
N PHE A 306 6.36 4.49 4.70
CA PHE A 306 7.37 4.22 3.68
C PHE A 306 8.78 4.15 4.29
N GLY A 307 9.48 3.02 4.11
CA GLY A 307 10.86 2.85 4.57
C GLY A 307 11.12 1.49 5.17
N ASP A 308 12.40 1.13 5.27
CA ASP A 308 12.90 -0.14 5.82
C ASP A 308 12.26 -1.42 5.23
N GLY A 309 11.64 -1.32 4.05
CA GLY A 309 10.90 -2.41 3.37
C GLY A 309 9.51 -2.72 3.93
N PHE A 310 8.97 -1.93 4.86
CA PHE A 310 7.65 -2.21 5.46
C PHE A 310 6.49 -1.99 4.48
N HIS A 311 6.66 -1.07 3.52
CA HIS A 311 5.67 -0.80 2.47
C HIS A 311 5.39 -2.03 1.60
N TYR A 312 6.40 -2.87 1.32
CA TYR A 312 6.20 -4.12 0.59
C TYR A 312 5.25 -5.04 1.35
N GLY A 313 5.54 -5.32 2.61
CA GLY A 313 4.72 -6.19 3.45
C GLY A 313 3.31 -5.67 3.69
N THR A 314 3.08 -4.37 3.48
CA THR A 314 1.76 -3.76 3.57
C THR A 314 0.79 -4.26 2.50
N TRP A 315 1.25 -4.98 1.46
CA TRP A 315 0.39 -5.70 0.51
C TRP A 315 -0.72 -6.52 1.20
N ILE A 316 -0.45 -7.06 2.40
CA ILE A 316 -1.40 -7.88 3.15
C ILE A 316 -2.68 -7.11 3.55
N TRP A 317 -2.60 -5.78 3.66
CA TRP A 317 -3.78 -4.92 3.84
C TRP A 317 -4.69 -4.95 2.61
N TRP A 318 -4.10 -4.89 1.41
CA TRP A 318 -4.84 -4.99 0.16
C TRP A 318 -5.46 -6.37 0.00
N ARG A 319 -4.72 -7.45 0.28
CA ARG A 319 -5.25 -8.83 0.34
C ARG A 319 -6.44 -8.95 1.29
N TYR A 320 -6.35 -8.38 2.51
CA TYR A 320 -7.48 -8.33 3.45
C TYR A 320 -8.72 -7.65 2.85
N LEU A 321 -8.54 -6.47 2.25
CA LEU A 321 -9.64 -5.70 1.68
C LEU A 321 -10.23 -6.36 0.44
N THR A 322 -9.41 -6.90 -0.45
CA THR A 322 -9.85 -7.48 -1.73
C THR A 322 -10.53 -8.82 -1.53
N GLU A 323 -10.11 -9.65 -0.57
CA GLU A 323 -10.85 -10.86 -0.19
C GLU A 323 -12.20 -10.52 0.47
N LYS A 324 -12.25 -9.46 1.27
CA LYS A 324 -13.48 -9.01 1.92
C LYS A 324 -14.46 -8.35 0.95
N PHE A 325 -13.96 -7.66 -0.06
CA PHE A 325 -14.72 -6.99 -1.12
C PHE A 325 -14.35 -7.58 -2.49
N PRO A 326 -14.74 -8.84 -2.77
CA PRO A 326 -14.17 -9.66 -3.86
C PRO A 326 -14.71 -9.31 -5.26
N ALA A 327 -15.35 -8.15 -5.42
CA ALA A 327 -15.80 -7.72 -6.73
C ALA A 327 -14.57 -7.49 -7.63
N LYS A 328 -14.49 -8.25 -8.72
CA LYS A 328 -13.45 -8.12 -9.75
C LYS A 328 -14.01 -7.49 -11.02
N VAL A 329 -13.15 -6.81 -11.76
CA VAL A 329 -13.33 -6.50 -13.18
C VAL A 329 -12.10 -7.11 -13.85
N GLY A 330 -12.27 -7.88 -14.92
CA GLY A 330 -11.17 -8.67 -15.48
C GLY A 330 -10.51 -9.58 -14.42
N LYS A 331 -9.18 -9.63 -14.42
CA LYS A 331 -8.37 -10.47 -13.51
C LYS A 331 -8.24 -9.89 -12.09
N LEU A 332 -8.24 -8.56 -11.97
CA LEU A 332 -7.89 -7.85 -10.74
C LEU A 332 -9.13 -7.42 -9.91
N PRO A 333 -9.02 -7.42 -8.56
CA PRO A 333 -10.01 -6.82 -7.68
C PRO A 333 -10.27 -5.34 -7.96
N LYS A 334 -11.55 -4.98 -8.07
CA LYS A 334 -12.02 -3.61 -8.35
C LYS A 334 -11.68 -2.61 -7.24
N LEU A 335 -11.43 -3.09 -6.02
CA LEU A 335 -11.18 -2.22 -4.88
C LEU A 335 -9.94 -1.35 -5.08
N VAL A 336 -8.83 -1.92 -5.55
CA VAL A 336 -7.57 -1.19 -5.75
C VAL A 336 -7.70 -0.20 -6.90
N LEU A 337 -8.36 -0.59 -8.00
CA LEU A 337 -8.73 0.33 -9.08
C LEU A 337 -9.55 1.53 -8.60
N ASP A 338 -10.53 1.30 -7.73
CA ASP A 338 -11.38 2.37 -7.20
C ASP A 338 -10.59 3.33 -6.31
N VAL A 339 -9.54 2.85 -5.64
CA VAL A 339 -8.59 3.69 -4.90
C VAL A 339 -7.79 4.52 -5.89
N TRP A 340 -7.10 3.92 -6.86
CA TRP A 340 -6.32 4.66 -7.85
C TRP A 340 -7.14 5.69 -8.65
N LYS A 341 -8.44 5.45 -8.90
CA LYS A 341 -9.34 6.46 -9.48
C LYS A 341 -9.66 7.65 -8.59
N ARG A 342 -9.49 7.54 -7.27
CA ARG A 342 -9.56 8.65 -6.32
C ARG A 342 -8.25 9.41 -6.23
N LEU A 343 -7.14 8.69 -6.34
CA LEU A 343 -5.79 9.22 -6.34
C LEU A 343 -5.41 9.86 -7.68
N ASP A 344 -6.24 9.73 -8.71
CA ASP A 344 -5.99 10.34 -10.02
C ASP A 344 -5.76 11.86 -9.88
N GLY A 345 -4.51 12.25 -10.14
CA GLY A 345 -4.00 13.62 -10.07
C GLY A 345 -3.97 14.33 -11.44
N THR A 346 -4.68 13.80 -12.44
CA THR A 346 -4.86 14.51 -13.71
C THR A 346 -5.76 15.74 -13.56
N PRO A 347 -5.71 16.72 -14.48
CA PRO A 347 -6.50 17.93 -14.37
C PRO A 347 -8.00 17.65 -14.20
N SER A 348 -8.60 18.21 -13.16
CA SER A 348 -10.02 18.04 -12.79
C SER A 348 -10.42 16.66 -12.25
N ALA A 349 -9.46 15.76 -11.99
CA ALA A 349 -9.71 14.51 -11.29
C ALA A 349 -9.84 14.75 -9.76
N ALA A 350 -9.90 13.66 -8.99
CA ALA A 350 -10.24 13.74 -7.58
C ALA A 350 -9.07 14.19 -6.69
N ASP A 351 -7.84 13.80 -7.04
CA ASP A 351 -6.61 14.22 -6.36
C ASP A 351 -6.67 13.99 -4.82
N ASP A 352 -7.25 12.85 -4.44
CA ASP A 352 -7.30 12.43 -3.04
C ASP A 352 -6.00 11.71 -2.68
N TYR A 353 -5.18 12.25 -1.76
CA TYR A 353 -4.01 11.53 -1.23
C TYR A 353 -4.37 10.14 -0.68
N SER A 354 -3.38 9.24 -0.64
CA SER A 354 -3.52 7.81 -0.32
C SER A 354 -4.61 7.42 0.71
N THR A 355 -4.49 7.84 1.98
CA THR A 355 -5.46 7.46 3.04
C THR A 355 -6.81 8.16 2.92
N GLN A 356 -6.90 9.32 2.26
CA GLN A 356 -8.15 9.99 1.93
C GLN A 356 -8.91 9.23 0.84
N GLY A 357 -8.23 8.88 -0.25
CA GLY A 357 -8.82 8.11 -1.35
C GLY A 357 -9.35 6.76 -0.86
N MET A 358 -8.52 6.02 -0.11
CA MET A 358 -8.93 4.78 0.54
C MET A 358 -10.14 4.96 1.46
N SER A 359 -10.17 6.02 2.27
CA SER A 359 -11.30 6.31 3.16
C SER A 359 -12.61 6.53 2.40
N ARG A 360 -12.58 7.24 1.25
CA ARG A 360 -13.75 7.46 0.40
C ARG A 360 -14.23 6.18 -0.28
N VAL A 361 -13.31 5.34 -0.75
CA VAL A 361 -13.63 4.04 -1.37
C VAL A 361 -14.30 3.09 -0.38
N LEU A 362 -13.82 3.07 0.86
CA LEU A 362 -14.40 2.29 1.95
C LEU A 362 -15.77 2.85 2.37
N ALA A 363 -15.94 4.17 2.41
CA ALA A 363 -17.23 4.82 2.66
C ALA A 363 -18.28 4.44 1.60
N ALA A 364 -17.89 4.43 0.31
CA ALA A 364 -18.76 3.99 -0.79
C ALA A 364 -19.18 2.51 -0.67
N ARG A 365 -18.43 1.71 0.10
CA ARG A 365 -18.73 0.30 0.43
C ARG A 365 -19.46 0.13 1.76
N ASN A 366 -20.05 1.20 2.30
CA ASN A 366 -20.77 1.20 3.58
C ASN A 366 -19.92 0.73 4.77
N THR A 367 -18.61 0.97 4.73
CA THR A 367 -17.70 0.77 5.85
C THR A 367 -16.84 2.03 6.06
N SER A 368 -15.77 1.93 6.83
CA SER A 368 -14.81 3.03 7.01
C SER A 368 -13.42 2.49 7.24
N LEU A 369 -12.39 3.29 6.93
CA LEU A 369 -10.99 2.97 7.24
C LEU A 369 -10.83 2.56 8.71
N LYS A 370 -11.44 3.33 9.61
CA LYS A 370 -11.49 3.01 11.04
C LYS A 370 -12.02 1.60 11.32
N ARG A 371 -13.18 1.25 10.76
CA ARG A 371 -13.79 -0.05 11.01
C ARG A 371 -12.93 -1.17 10.44
N GLU A 372 -12.35 -0.96 9.27
CA GLU A 372 -11.55 -1.97 8.58
C GLU A 372 -10.21 -2.20 9.26
N LEU A 373 -9.51 -1.16 9.74
CA LEU A 373 -8.32 -1.32 10.56
C LEU A 373 -8.57 -2.14 11.82
N GLN A 374 -9.68 -1.90 12.52
CA GLN A 374 -10.05 -2.69 13.70
C GLN A 374 -10.21 -4.18 13.35
N LEU A 375 -10.90 -4.48 12.25
CA LEU A 375 -11.15 -5.86 11.84
C LEU A 375 -9.91 -6.52 11.27
N PHE A 376 -9.07 -5.79 10.56
CA PHE A 376 -7.77 -6.21 10.06
C PHE A 376 -6.80 -6.55 11.19
N SER A 377 -6.69 -5.69 12.23
CA SER A 377 -5.87 -6.00 13.40
C SER A 377 -6.31 -7.30 14.08
N ALA A 378 -7.60 -7.64 14.06
CA ALA A 378 -8.09 -8.93 14.54
C ALA A 378 -7.84 -10.07 13.55
N ALA A 379 -8.03 -9.85 12.25
CA ALA A 379 -7.77 -10.84 11.20
C ALA A 379 -6.32 -11.34 11.25
N ASN A 380 -5.37 -10.42 11.45
CA ASN A 380 -3.95 -10.70 11.61
C ASN A 380 -3.63 -11.56 12.84
N ARG A 381 -4.55 -11.70 13.79
CA ARG A 381 -4.40 -12.61 14.94
C ARG A 381 -4.78 -14.06 14.65
N HIS A 382 -5.47 -14.30 13.54
CA HIS A 382 -5.90 -15.63 13.14
C HIS A 382 -5.95 -15.75 11.61
N PRO A 383 -4.82 -15.51 10.92
CA PRO A 383 -4.80 -15.39 9.47
C PRO A 383 -5.32 -16.67 8.78
N ARG A 384 -5.03 -17.85 9.34
CA ARG A 384 -5.52 -19.17 8.90
C ARG A 384 -7.03 -19.30 8.69
N THR A 385 -7.82 -18.44 9.35
CA THR A 385 -9.29 -18.50 9.26
C THR A 385 -9.87 -17.31 8.50
N VAL A 386 -9.03 -16.42 7.97
CA VAL A 386 -9.48 -15.19 7.30
C VAL A 386 -8.99 -15.15 5.85
N TYR A 387 -7.70 -15.38 5.64
CA TYR A 387 -7.08 -15.29 4.32
C TYR A 387 -7.15 -16.65 3.61
N SER A 388 -7.33 -16.65 2.28
CA SER A 388 -7.31 -17.85 1.43
C SER A 388 -6.04 -18.67 1.66
N GLU A 389 -4.89 -18.00 1.70
CA GLU A 389 -3.56 -18.58 1.91
C GLU A 389 -3.10 -18.48 3.36
N GLY A 390 -4.00 -18.15 4.30
CA GLY A 390 -3.65 -17.86 5.68
C GLY A 390 -2.93 -18.98 6.44
N ASN A 391 -2.90 -20.19 5.89
CA ASN A 391 -2.09 -21.32 6.37
C ASN A 391 -0.59 -21.06 6.30
N ALA A 392 -0.12 -20.32 5.28
CA ALA A 392 1.27 -19.90 5.12
C ALA A 392 1.62 -18.71 6.04
N TYR A 393 0.62 -17.95 6.49
CA TYR A 393 0.85 -16.70 7.21
C TYR A 393 1.02 -16.93 8.72
N SER A 394 2.01 -16.26 9.30
CA SER A 394 2.20 -16.24 10.76
C SER A 394 1.20 -15.29 11.43
N ALA A 395 0.61 -15.71 12.54
CA ALA A 395 -0.26 -14.83 13.33
C ALA A 395 0.55 -13.71 13.98
N SER A 396 0.00 -12.50 13.98
CA SER A 396 0.64 -11.29 14.50
C SER A 396 1.09 -11.44 15.98
N PRO A 397 2.18 -10.80 16.42
CA PRO A 397 2.72 -11.07 17.76
C PRO A 397 1.81 -10.61 18.91
N THR A 398 1.96 -11.27 20.05
CA THR A 398 1.39 -10.82 21.33
C THR A 398 2.43 -10.00 22.09
N GLY A 399 2.14 -8.73 22.37
CA GLY A 399 3.08 -7.86 23.09
C GLY A 399 3.13 -8.13 24.60
N LEU A 400 2.01 -8.51 25.22
CA LEU A 400 1.95 -8.83 26.65
C LEU A 400 0.97 -9.96 26.93
N THR A 401 1.31 -10.85 27.86
CA THR A 401 0.41 -11.91 28.34
C THR A 401 0.10 -11.76 29.83
N LEU A 402 -1.18 -11.80 30.19
CA LEU A 402 -1.67 -11.70 31.57
C LEU A 402 -2.49 -12.94 31.94
N GLY A 403 -2.02 -13.70 32.93
CA GLY A 403 -2.79 -14.81 33.52
C GLY A 403 -3.80 -14.33 34.58
N PHE A 404 -4.95 -14.98 34.68
CA PHE A 404 -6.03 -14.60 35.60
C PHE A 404 -6.52 -15.78 36.44
N ASN A 405 -6.46 -15.61 37.76
CA ASN A 405 -7.04 -16.50 38.76
C ASN A 405 -8.42 -15.94 39.21
N ARG A 406 -8.97 -16.49 40.31
CA ARG A 406 -10.27 -16.06 40.85
C ARG A 406 -10.23 -14.59 41.34
N ALA A 407 -11.24 -13.82 40.96
CA ALA A 407 -11.49 -12.45 41.44
C ALA A 407 -10.34 -11.44 41.25
N GLN A 408 -9.41 -11.70 40.33
CA GLN A 408 -8.31 -10.79 40.05
C GLN A 408 -8.75 -9.65 39.15
N ARG A 409 -8.16 -8.47 39.38
CA ARG A 409 -8.24 -7.31 38.50
C ARG A 409 -6.83 -6.97 38.01
N LYS A 410 -6.65 -6.93 36.69
CA LYS A 410 -5.40 -6.52 36.02
C LYS A 410 -5.73 -5.59 34.86
N GLY A 411 -4.74 -4.96 34.26
CA GLY A 411 -4.94 -4.09 33.12
C GLY A 411 -3.62 -3.83 32.41
N ALA A 412 -3.71 -3.21 31.24
CA ALA A 412 -2.56 -2.75 30.49
C ALA A 412 -2.89 -1.39 29.88
N ASN A 413 -1.84 -0.69 29.47
CA ASN A 413 -1.94 0.54 28.71
C ASN A 413 -0.89 0.52 27.60
N TYR A 414 -1.21 1.20 26.50
CA TYR A 414 -0.36 1.29 25.33
C TYR A 414 -0.76 2.53 24.53
N ALA A 415 0.19 3.13 23.82
CA ALA A 415 -0.03 4.25 22.91
C ALA A 415 0.37 3.80 21.50
N PRO A 416 -0.53 3.13 20.75
CA PRO A 416 -0.25 2.80 19.36
C PRO A 416 -0.07 4.08 18.53
N ALA A 417 0.92 4.08 17.64
CA ALA A 417 1.00 5.07 16.56
C ALA A 417 -0.25 4.98 15.68
N HIS A 418 -0.56 6.05 14.94
CA HIS A 418 -1.65 6.11 13.97
C HIS A 418 -1.61 4.91 13.02
N LEU A 419 -2.79 4.45 12.60
CA LEU A 419 -2.98 3.28 11.76
C LEU A 419 -2.33 1.97 12.26
N ALA A 420 -1.86 1.92 13.51
CA ALA A 420 -1.19 0.78 14.11
C ALA A 420 -1.98 0.17 15.27
N SER A 421 -1.49 -0.97 15.77
CA SER A 421 -2.12 -1.75 16.81
C SER A 421 -1.13 -2.46 17.74
N GLY A 422 -1.66 -2.99 18.84
CA GLY A 422 -0.89 -3.81 19.77
C GLY A 422 -1.78 -4.74 20.56
N THR A 423 -1.30 -5.95 20.87
CA THR A 423 -2.14 -7.00 21.46
C THR A 423 -1.69 -7.42 22.85
N VAL A 424 -2.66 -7.55 23.76
CA VAL A 424 -2.50 -8.16 25.07
C VAL A 424 -3.36 -9.42 25.18
N ARG A 425 -2.72 -10.56 25.48
CA ARG A 425 -3.38 -11.85 25.67
C ARG A 425 -3.74 -12.09 27.13
N LEU A 426 -4.96 -12.54 27.39
CA LEU A 426 -5.52 -12.80 28.71
C LEU A 426 -5.84 -14.30 28.86
N ASN A 427 -5.17 -14.97 29.79
CA ASN A 427 -5.27 -16.43 29.97
C ASN A 427 -6.08 -16.79 31.24
N PRO A 428 -7.14 -17.60 31.13
CA PRO A 428 -7.88 -18.09 32.29
C PRO A 428 -7.13 -19.24 32.99
N ASN A 429 -6.67 -19.03 34.22
CA ASN A 429 -5.88 -19.99 34.99
C ASN A 429 -6.71 -20.58 36.14
N GLY A 430 -7.07 -21.87 36.04
CA GLY A 430 -7.83 -22.58 37.08
C GLY A 430 -9.29 -22.14 37.23
N LEU A 431 -9.87 -21.53 36.19
CA LEU A 431 -11.25 -21.03 36.14
C LEU A 431 -12.20 -22.05 35.48
N SER A 432 -12.29 -23.27 36.03
CA SER A 432 -12.89 -24.43 35.36
C SER A 432 -14.43 -24.40 35.23
N GLN A 433 -15.13 -23.61 36.04
CA GLN A 433 -16.59 -23.49 35.97
C GLN A 433 -17.02 -22.71 34.71
N ARG A 434 -18.12 -23.13 34.06
CA ARG A 434 -18.55 -22.57 32.76
C ARG A 434 -19.10 -21.14 32.85
N ASP A 435 -19.48 -20.71 34.04
CA ASP A 435 -20.03 -19.39 34.35
C ASP A 435 -18.96 -18.32 34.61
N TRP A 436 -17.67 -18.66 34.51
CA TRP A 436 -16.60 -17.66 34.56
C TRP A 436 -16.66 -16.73 33.34
N LYS A 437 -16.64 -15.43 33.64
CA LYS A 437 -16.63 -14.33 32.68
C LYS A 437 -15.47 -13.39 32.97
N LEU A 438 -15.09 -12.62 31.95
CA LEU A 438 -14.14 -11.52 32.04
C LEU A 438 -14.86 -10.22 31.73
N ARG A 439 -14.87 -9.29 32.69
CA ARG A 439 -15.37 -7.93 32.48
C ARG A 439 -14.19 -7.02 32.11
N LEU A 440 -14.25 -6.46 30.92
CA LEU A 440 -13.32 -5.47 30.38
C LEU A 440 -13.95 -4.09 30.52
N ALA A 441 -13.16 -3.12 30.97
CA ALA A 441 -13.46 -1.70 30.96
C ALA A 441 -12.34 -0.98 30.20
N PHE A 442 -12.73 -0.17 29.22
CA PHE A 442 -11.83 0.51 28.29
C PHE A 442 -11.79 2.01 28.56
N ASP A 443 -10.62 2.59 28.35
CA ASP A 443 -10.35 4.02 28.41
C ASP A 443 -9.38 4.35 27.26
N ALA A 444 -9.93 4.81 26.13
CA ALA A 444 -9.17 5.18 24.95
C ALA A 444 -9.22 6.71 24.76
N PRO A 445 -8.38 7.27 23.87
CA PRO A 445 -8.66 8.55 23.25
C PRO A 445 -10.07 8.55 22.64
N LYS A 446 -10.63 9.75 22.43
CA LYS A 446 -11.95 9.90 21.82
C LYS A 446 -12.01 9.08 20.51
N PRO A 447 -13.12 8.41 20.20
CA PRO A 447 -13.25 7.66 18.95
C PRO A 447 -13.02 8.50 17.68
N THR A 448 -13.19 9.83 17.75
CA THR A 448 -12.90 10.79 16.68
C THR A 448 -11.41 11.14 16.54
N ARG A 449 -10.56 10.65 17.45
CA ARG A 449 -9.09 10.73 17.47
C ARG A 449 -8.47 9.34 17.36
N GLY A 450 -9.12 8.44 16.62
CA GLY A 450 -8.61 7.10 16.36
C GLY A 450 -8.75 6.05 17.48
N GLY A 451 -9.04 6.44 18.73
CA GLY A 451 -9.08 5.50 19.86
C GLY A 451 -10.07 4.34 19.67
N ALA A 452 -9.57 3.10 19.71
CA ALA A 452 -10.35 1.90 19.48
C ALA A 452 -9.80 0.65 20.22
N PHE A 453 -10.70 -0.31 20.46
CA PHE A 453 -10.36 -1.62 20.99
C PHE A 453 -11.09 -2.73 20.23
N VAL A 454 -10.43 -3.87 20.08
CA VAL A 454 -11.02 -5.10 19.55
C VAL A 454 -10.73 -6.26 20.51
N VAL A 455 -11.72 -7.13 20.70
CA VAL A 455 -11.62 -8.28 21.59
C VAL A 455 -11.84 -9.55 20.78
N VAL A 456 -10.87 -10.45 20.82
CA VAL A 456 -10.92 -11.76 20.14
C VAL A 456 -10.93 -12.86 21.20
N VAL A 457 -11.94 -13.73 21.16
CA VAL A 457 -12.08 -14.86 22.10
C VAL A 457 -11.76 -16.15 21.37
N TYR A 458 -10.72 -16.85 21.82
CA TYR A 458 -10.31 -18.15 21.29
C TYR A 458 -10.87 -19.25 22.18
N LYS A 459 -11.67 -20.15 21.61
CA LYS A 459 -12.25 -21.29 22.32
C LYS A 459 -11.35 -22.52 22.17
N ARG A 460 -11.31 -23.38 23.18
CA ARG A 460 -10.50 -24.63 23.14
C ARG A 460 -10.88 -25.61 22.02
N GLY A 461 -12.06 -25.45 21.41
CA GLY A 461 -12.50 -26.22 20.24
C GLY A 461 -12.24 -25.54 18.89
N GLY A 462 -11.35 -24.55 18.83
CA GLY A 462 -10.98 -23.84 17.60
C GLY A 462 -11.92 -22.68 17.22
N GLY A 463 -13.09 -22.55 17.85
CA GLY A 463 -14.00 -21.45 17.57
C GLY A 463 -13.42 -20.08 17.98
N ILE A 464 -13.45 -19.12 17.06
CA ILE A 464 -12.98 -17.74 17.29
C ILE A 464 -14.20 -16.81 17.29
N THR A 465 -14.17 -15.75 18.12
CA THR A 465 -15.20 -14.72 18.10
C THR A 465 -14.56 -13.34 18.24
N THR A 466 -14.74 -12.50 17.24
CA THR A 466 -14.22 -11.13 17.19
C THR A 466 -15.31 -10.13 17.55
N SER A 467 -14.97 -9.10 18.31
CA SER A 467 -15.89 -8.04 18.72
C SER A 467 -15.17 -6.70 18.81
N ILE A 468 -15.62 -5.72 18.03
CA ILE A 468 -15.25 -4.31 18.24
C ILE A 468 -15.87 -3.84 19.57
N ALA A 469 -15.05 -3.22 20.43
CA ALA A 469 -15.52 -2.59 21.65
C ALA A 469 -16.33 -1.33 21.31
N GLN A 470 -17.53 -1.22 21.90
CA GLN A 470 -18.34 -0.01 21.80
C GLN A 470 -17.82 1.01 22.83
N LEU A 471 -17.32 2.13 22.34
CA LEU A 471 -16.82 3.23 23.15
C LEU A 471 -17.80 4.41 23.06
N ASN A 472 -17.98 5.10 24.18
CA ASN A 472 -18.72 6.35 24.22
C ASN A 472 -17.88 7.50 23.60
N PRO A 473 -18.45 8.70 23.40
CA PRO A 473 -17.73 9.81 22.79
C PRO A 473 -16.47 10.28 23.54
N THR A 474 -16.32 9.94 24.83
CA THR A 474 -15.12 10.26 25.62
C THR A 474 -14.08 9.14 25.58
N GLY A 475 -14.32 8.04 24.86
CA GLY A 475 -13.41 6.89 24.75
C GLY A 475 -13.58 5.81 25.83
N GLY A 476 -14.55 5.98 26.72
CA GLY A 476 -14.87 4.99 27.76
C GLY A 476 -15.78 3.88 27.21
N GLY A 477 -15.56 2.63 27.62
CA GLY A 477 -16.40 1.51 27.18
C GLY A 477 -16.30 0.28 28.06
N GLY A 478 -17.07 -0.75 27.73
CA GLY A 478 -17.02 -2.02 28.45
C GLY A 478 -17.49 -3.20 27.63
N LYS A 479 -16.95 -4.38 27.93
CA LYS A 479 -17.33 -5.64 27.29
C LYS A 479 -17.23 -6.76 28.31
N THR A 480 -18.20 -7.68 28.33
CA THR A 480 -18.08 -8.93 29.09
C THR A 480 -18.00 -10.09 28.12
N VAL A 481 -17.02 -10.97 28.32
CA VAL A 481 -16.79 -12.15 27.47
C VAL A 481 -16.73 -13.43 28.31
N PRO A 482 -17.02 -14.62 27.72
CA PRO A 482 -16.72 -15.90 28.35
C PRO A 482 -15.24 -16.00 28.74
N PHE A 483 -14.94 -16.63 29.87
CA PHE A 483 -13.56 -16.75 30.35
C PHE A 483 -13.31 -17.97 31.24
N SER A 484 -14.08 -19.03 31.00
CA SER A 484 -13.88 -20.32 31.64
C SER A 484 -12.71 -21.05 31.00
N SER A 485 -11.73 -21.49 31.81
CA SER A 485 -10.57 -22.25 31.33
C SER A 485 -10.94 -23.61 30.72
N ARG A 486 -12.20 -24.06 30.89
CA ARG A 486 -12.75 -25.26 30.25
C ARG A 486 -13.15 -25.04 28.79
N THR A 487 -13.52 -23.81 28.41
CA THR A 487 -14.13 -23.51 27.10
C THR A 487 -13.36 -22.46 26.31
N VAL A 488 -12.65 -21.58 27.00
CA VAL A 488 -11.85 -20.50 26.44
C VAL A 488 -10.38 -20.87 26.63
N ASP A 489 -9.63 -20.80 25.54
CA ASP A 489 -8.19 -20.95 25.54
C ASP A 489 -7.54 -19.65 26.03
N HIS A 490 -7.84 -18.54 25.36
CA HIS A 490 -7.43 -17.19 25.75
C HIS A 490 -8.34 -16.12 25.15
N VAL A 491 -8.18 -14.88 25.61
CA VAL A 491 -8.82 -13.68 25.04
C VAL A 491 -7.74 -12.69 24.68
N ASP A 492 -7.69 -12.24 23.44
CA ASP A 492 -6.83 -11.14 23.02
C ASP A 492 -7.61 -9.82 23.10
N VAL A 493 -7.00 -8.81 23.70
CA VAL A 493 -7.47 -7.41 23.69
C VAL A 493 -6.47 -6.61 22.88
N ILE A 494 -6.96 -6.06 21.77
CA ILE A 494 -6.17 -5.33 20.78
C ILE A 494 -6.44 -3.84 20.94
N PHE A 495 -5.39 -3.09 21.21
CA PHE A 495 -5.37 -1.63 21.12
C PHE A 495 -5.22 -1.25 19.65
N VAL A 496 -6.02 -0.31 19.16
CA VAL A 496 -5.91 0.17 17.78
C VAL A 496 -5.99 1.70 17.79
N ASN A 497 -5.05 2.36 17.13
CA ASN A 497 -5.19 3.76 16.75
C ASN A 497 -5.65 3.79 15.29
N THR A 498 -6.88 4.20 15.09
CA THR A 498 -7.52 4.26 13.76
C THR A 498 -7.48 5.65 13.14
N SER A 499 -6.64 6.55 13.68
CA SER A 499 -6.54 7.90 13.16
C SER A 499 -5.82 7.89 11.82
N ALA A 500 -6.38 8.58 10.85
CA ALA A 500 -5.75 8.98 9.58
C ALA A 500 -5.79 10.52 9.51
N ARG A 501 -5.52 11.18 10.64
CA ARG A 501 -5.54 12.64 10.75
C ARG A 501 -4.11 13.16 10.76
N PHE A 502 -3.83 14.00 9.79
CA PHE A 502 -2.52 14.59 9.59
C PHE A 502 -2.61 16.11 9.61
N ASP A 503 -1.54 16.75 10.05
CA ASP A 503 -1.16 18.06 9.54
C ASP A 503 -0.43 17.81 8.21
N CYS A 504 -1.10 18.07 7.09
CA CYS A 504 -0.64 17.68 5.75
C CYS A 504 0.40 18.65 5.18
N TRP A 505 1.06 18.25 4.09
CA TRP A 505 1.99 19.11 3.32
C TRP A 505 3.15 19.64 4.16
N GLN A 506 3.59 18.83 5.12
CA GLN A 506 4.72 19.17 5.97
C GLN A 506 6.03 18.67 5.40
N GLU A 507 5.97 17.68 4.48
CA GLU A 507 7.13 17.02 3.90
C GLU A 507 8.07 16.52 5.00
N ALA A 508 7.56 16.11 6.17
CA ALA A 508 8.35 15.93 7.40
C ALA A 508 8.43 14.49 7.89
N THR A 509 7.68 13.59 7.26
CA THR A 509 7.53 12.20 7.69
C THR A 509 7.42 11.30 6.46
N PRO A 510 7.59 9.97 6.61
CA PRO A 510 7.36 9.03 5.51
C PRO A 510 5.88 8.63 5.34
N TYR A 511 4.95 9.37 5.94
CA TYR A 511 3.53 9.01 6.00
C TYR A 511 2.72 9.68 4.91
N SER A 512 1.44 9.30 4.84
CA SER A 512 0.48 9.86 3.90
C SER A 512 0.39 11.38 3.96
N CYS A 513 -0.23 11.95 2.92
CA CYS A 513 -0.55 13.37 2.85
C CYS A 513 0.72 14.24 2.69
N PHE A 514 1.63 13.78 1.82
CA PHE A 514 2.87 14.47 1.47
C PHE A 514 3.74 14.74 2.70
N GLY A 515 4.09 13.65 3.39
CA GLY A 515 4.89 13.68 4.61
C GLY A 515 4.19 14.38 5.77
N GLY A 516 2.89 14.16 5.92
CA GLY A 516 2.07 14.79 6.94
C GLY A 516 2.47 14.36 8.37
N ILE A 517 2.29 15.26 9.34
CA ILE A 517 2.55 14.96 10.76
C ILE A 517 1.29 14.37 11.40
N PRO A 518 1.32 13.13 11.93
CA PRO A 518 0.16 12.51 12.57
C PRO A 518 -0.29 13.29 13.82
N LEU A 519 -1.59 13.61 13.90
CA LEU A 519 -2.13 14.44 14.99
C LEU A 519 -2.49 13.66 16.27
N ASP A 520 -2.52 12.33 16.18
CA ASP A 520 -3.07 11.45 17.22
C ASP A 520 -2.09 10.37 17.70
N ASP A 521 -0.79 10.58 17.47
CA ASP A 521 0.27 9.74 18.01
C ASP A 521 0.56 10.03 19.48
N GLY A 522 1.15 9.05 20.18
CA GLY A 522 1.48 9.16 21.61
C GLY A 522 0.28 9.18 22.56
N LEU A 523 -0.96 9.08 22.03
CA LEU A 523 -2.17 9.08 22.84
C LEU A 523 -2.37 7.73 23.53
N LYS A 524 -2.43 7.78 24.87
CA LYS A 524 -2.54 6.59 25.70
C LYS A 524 -3.94 5.99 25.68
N SER A 525 -4.00 4.70 25.39
CA SER A 525 -5.16 3.84 25.60
C SER A 525 -4.92 2.87 26.76
N ALA A 526 -5.96 2.49 27.49
CA ALA A 526 -5.89 1.57 28.62
C ALA A 526 -7.13 0.67 28.71
N PHE A 527 -6.96 -0.51 29.31
CA PHE A 527 -8.08 -1.32 29.76
C PHE A 527 -7.83 -1.88 31.16
N THR A 528 -8.91 -2.14 31.89
CA THR A 528 -8.90 -3.02 33.07
C THR A 528 -9.80 -4.22 32.85
N ALA A 529 -9.36 -5.38 33.35
CA ALA A 529 -10.02 -6.66 33.20
C ALA A 529 -10.23 -7.29 34.58
N ARG A 530 -11.42 -7.84 34.85
CA ARG A 530 -11.75 -8.54 36.10
C ARG A 530 -12.44 -9.87 35.83
N SER A 531 -11.89 -10.96 36.37
CA SER A 531 -12.55 -12.27 36.34
C SER A 531 -13.66 -12.35 37.40
N PHE A 532 -14.83 -12.87 37.03
CA PHE A 532 -15.95 -13.06 37.96
C PHE A 532 -16.84 -14.24 37.50
N ARG A 533 -17.68 -14.75 38.41
CA ARG A 533 -18.74 -15.72 38.08
C ARG A 533 -20.07 -14.97 37.94
N SER A 534 -20.78 -15.24 36.85
CA SER A 534 -22.10 -14.65 36.56
C SER A 534 -23.24 -15.43 37.20
#